data_AF-A0A3M8SCW8-F1
#
_entry.id   AF-A0A3M8SCW8-F1
#
_cell.length_a   1.000
_cell.length_b   1.000
_cell.length_c   1.000
_cell.angle_alpha   90.00
_cell.angle_beta   90.00
_cell.angle_gamma   90.00
#
_symmetry.space_group_name_H-M   'P 1'
#
loop_
_entity.id
_entity.type
_entity.pdbx_description
1 polymer ?
#
loop_
_entity_poly.entity_id
_entity_poly.type
_entity_poly.pdbx_seq_one_letter_code
_entity_poly.pdbx_strand_id
1 'polypeptide(L)'
;SWLGGGAVGLALFIAGMYWGRQTWIAAAFSAALWLCLVPLTVTVCYRLIPFFSSRALPGYRMFQAAWVLPLVTAFSIGHFLLRWGFGTPWCLISDLPFLGLALYLSIRWGLLSSFRNQLLAMLHVGFAWLPVALALYVARGLPSALGGPFSLGFAPLHALGIGFLTSTLLAMATRVSLGHSGRPLEADRVAWWTFWGIGAVAVLRICSALPWLLTRPLNIRHGVAGGRVPKIAGDLVRHLA
;
A
#
# COMPACT_ATOMS: atom_id res chain seq x y z
N SER A 1 -4.74 -20.24 -5.73
CA SER A 1 -5.91 -19.43 -5.29
C SER A 1 -5.44 -18.40 -4.28
N TRP A 2 -6.09 -17.23 -4.16
CA TRP A 2 -5.69 -16.18 -3.21
C TRP A 2 -5.69 -16.65 -1.75
N LEU A 3 -6.59 -17.58 -1.43
CA LEU A 3 -6.66 -18.27 -0.14
C LEU A 3 -5.34 -18.98 0.20
N GLY A 4 -4.65 -19.56 -0.79
CA GLY A 4 -3.33 -20.16 -0.60
C GLY A 4 -2.28 -19.13 -0.17
N GLY A 5 -2.29 -17.93 -0.77
CA GLY A 5 -1.41 -16.84 -0.35
C GLY A 5 -1.68 -16.35 1.07
N GLY A 6 -2.96 -16.27 1.46
CA GLY A 6 -3.37 -15.94 2.83
C GLY A 6 -2.93 -17.01 3.84
N ALA A 7 -3.06 -18.29 3.50
CA ALA A 7 -2.61 -19.40 4.33
C ALA A 7 -1.09 -19.38 4.55
N VAL A 8 -0.30 -19.05 3.52
CA VAL A 8 1.15 -18.84 3.65
C VAL A 8 1.47 -17.73 4.64
N GLY A 9 0.76 -16.60 4.56
CA GLY A 9 0.92 -15.50 5.53
C GLY A 9 0.61 -15.94 6.96
N LEU A 10 -0.49 -16.65 7.18
CA LEU A 10 -0.87 -17.16 8.49
C LEU A 10 0.16 -18.17 9.05
N ALA A 11 0.65 -19.08 8.22
CA ALA A 11 1.67 -20.06 8.61
C ALA A 11 2.97 -19.37 9.04
N LEU A 12 3.42 -18.36 8.28
CA LEU A 12 4.60 -17.56 8.64
C LEU A 12 4.40 -16.79 9.95
N PHE A 13 3.18 -16.31 10.22
CA PHE A 13 2.88 -15.60 11.46
C PHE A 13 2.97 -16.54 12.67
N ILE A 14 2.34 -17.72 12.58
CA ILE A 14 2.38 -18.74 13.64
C ILE A 14 3.82 -19.17 13.90
N ALA A 15 4.60 -19.45 12.85
CA ALA A 15 6.01 -19.79 12.97
C ALA A 15 6.82 -18.64 13.62
N GLY A 16 6.58 -17.39 13.20
CA GLY A 16 7.27 -16.23 13.76
C GLY A 16 7.00 -16.02 15.24
N MET A 17 5.76 -16.25 15.69
CA MET A 17 5.37 -16.21 17.09
C MET A 17 6.00 -17.36 17.88
N TYR A 18 5.99 -18.57 17.33
CA TYR A 18 6.55 -19.77 17.98
C TYR A 18 8.07 -19.66 18.18
N TRP A 19 8.80 -19.15 17.19
CA TRP A 19 10.26 -18.98 17.26
C TRP A 19 10.71 -17.62 17.80
N GLY A 20 9.79 -16.71 18.14
CA GLY A 20 10.12 -15.36 18.63
C GLY A 20 10.90 -14.50 17.62
N ARG A 21 10.78 -14.76 16.32
CA ARG A 21 11.54 -14.06 15.26
C ARG A 21 10.70 -12.99 14.59
N GLN A 22 11.03 -11.72 14.85
CA GLN A 22 10.35 -10.56 14.25
C GLN A 22 10.40 -10.54 12.71
N THR A 23 11.44 -11.11 12.09
CA THR A 23 11.58 -11.20 10.64
C THR A 23 10.48 -12.05 9.99
N TRP A 24 10.08 -13.15 10.64
CA TRP A 24 9.03 -14.04 10.15
C TRP A 24 7.65 -13.40 10.28
N ILE A 25 7.43 -12.62 11.35
CA ILE A 25 6.21 -11.83 11.52
C ILE A 25 6.11 -10.75 10.43
N ALA A 26 7.20 -10.05 10.14
CA ALA A 26 7.23 -9.07 9.05
C ALA A 26 7.01 -9.74 7.67
N ALA A 27 7.56 -10.94 7.46
CA ALA A 27 7.32 -11.73 6.25
C ALA A 27 5.86 -12.17 6.13
N ALA A 28 5.22 -12.54 7.24
CA ALA A 28 3.80 -12.89 7.28
C ALA A 28 2.89 -11.75 6.80
N PHE A 29 3.10 -10.54 7.31
CA PHE A 29 2.35 -9.36 6.85
C PHE A 29 2.59 -9.05 5.38
N SER A 30 3.85 -9.17 4.94
CA SER A 30 4.20 -8.99 3.52
C SER A 30 3.53 -10.05 2.64
N ALA A 31 3.47 -11.31 3.09
CA ALA A 31 2.81 -12.40 2.37
C ALA A 31 1.30 -12.17 2.29
N ALA A 32 0.65 -11.83 3.39
CA ALA A 32 -0.79 -11.52 3.42
C ALA A 32 -1.13 -10.37 2.46
N LEU A 33 -0.30 -9.34 2.41
CA LEU A 33 -0.51 -8.19 1.53
C LEU A 33 -0.32 -8.56 0.06
N TRP A 34 0.82 -9.12 -0.31
CA TRP A 34 1.19 -9.33 -1.71
C TRP A 34 0.59 -10.61 -2.30
N LEU A 35 0.50 -11.70 -1.54
CA LEU A 35 0.01 -12.98 -2.06
C LEU A 35 -1.52 -13.10 -1.99
N CYS A 36 -2.18 -12.24 -1.21
CA CYS A 36 -3.64 -12.27 -1.03
C CYS A 36 -4.30 -10.92 -1.33
N LEU A 37 -4.09 -9.88 -0.50
CA LEU A 37 -4.89 -8.65 -0.57
C LEU A 37 -4.74 -7.89 -1.89
N VAL A 38 -3.51 -7.63 -2.34
CA VAL A 38 -3.24 -6.91 -3.59
C VAL A 38 -3.90 -7.61 -4.78
N PRO A 39 -3.59 -8.89 -5.07
CA PRO A 39 -4.17 -9.52 -6.24
C PRO A 39 -5.68 -9.75 -6.12
N LEU A 40 -6.21 -9.98 -4.90
CA LEU A 40 -7.65 -10.07 -4.67
C LEU A 40 -8.33 -8.75 -5.03
N THR A 41 -7.83 -7.62 -4.53
CA THR A 41 -8.40 -6.31 -4.81
C THR A 41 -8.25 -5.95 -6.29
N VAL A 42 -7.13 -6.27 -6.94
CA VAL A 42 -6.98 -6.08 -8.39
C VAL A 42 -7.96 -6.95 -9.18
N THR A 43 -8.22 -8.19 -8.75
CA THR A 43 -9.22 -9.06 -9.38
C THR A 43 -10.62 -8.46 -9.26
N VAL A 44 -10.95 -7.89 -8.10
CA VAL A 44 -12.20 -7.16 -7.88
C VAL A 44 -12.29 -5.96 -8.82
N CYS A 45 -11.26 -5.11 -8.88
CA CYS A 45 -11.20 -3.97 -9.81
C CYS A 45 -11.33 -4.41 -11.28
N TYR A 46 -10.62 -5.45 -11.69
CA TYR A 46 -10.64 -6.01 -13.04
C TYR A 46 -12.04 -6.44 -13.48
N ARG A 47 -12.85 -6.98 -12.56
CA ARG A 47 -14.23 -7.37 -12.85
C ARG A 47 -15.17 -6.17 -12.85
N LEU A 48 -15.03 -5.30 -11.85
CA LEU A 48 -16.01 -4.25 -11.55
C LEU A 48 -15.82 -2.99 -12.39
N ILE A 49 -14.60 -2.54 -12.62
CA ILE A 49 -14.33 -1.32 -13.40
C ILE A 49 -14.91 -1.44 -14.82
N PRO A 50 -14.63 -2.49 -15.61
CA PRO A 50 -15.13 -2.57 -16.97
C PRO A 50 -16.64 -2.79 -17.02
N PHE A 51 -17.19 -3.59 -16.09
CA PHE A 51 -18.63 -3.85 -15.99
C PHE A 51 -19.45 -2.60 -15.65
N PHE A 52 -18.94 -1.76 -14.75
CA PHE A 52 -19.62 -0.53 -14.38
C PHE A 52 -19.42 0.57 -15.41
N SER A 53 -18.26 0.61 -16.06
CA SER A 53 -17.99 1.55 -17.14
C SER A 53 -18.88 1.27 -18.36
N SER A 54 -19.13 0.01 -18.72
CA SER A 54 -20.02 -0.34 -19.83
C SER A 54 -21.49 0.01 -19.59
N ARG A 55 -21.90 0.17 -18.31
CA ARG A 55 -23.26 0.58 -17.94
C ARG A 55 -23.41 2.10 -17.79
N ALA A 56 -22.35 2.78 -17.37
CA ALA A 56 -22.39 4.20 -17.06
C ALA A 56 -21.95 5.10 -18.23
N LEU A 57 -21.13 4.60 -19.15
CA LEU A 57 -20.56 5.38 -20.25
C LEU A 57 -21.08 4.88 -21.61
N PRO A 58 -21.75 5.73 -22.41
CA PRO A 58 -22.20 5.36 -23.74
C PRO A 58 -21.00 5.09 -24.66
N GLY A 59 -21.05 3.99 -25.41
CA GLY A 59 -19.99 3.61 -26.36
C GLY A 59 -18.72 2.99 -25.75
N TYR A 60 -18.69 2.69 -24.44
CA TYR A 60 -17.53 2.06 -23.81
C TYR A 60 -17.39 0.58 -24.22
N ARG A 61 -16.25 0.24 -24.82
CA ARG A 61 -15.90 -1.15 -25.16
C ARG A 61 -15.25 -1.82 -23.95
N MET A 62 -15.90 -2.86 -23.44
CA MET A 62 -15.44 -3.62 -22.28
C MET A 62 -14.06 -4.25 -22.52
N PHE A 63 -13.05 -3.82 -21.74
CA PHE A 63 -11.70 -4.37 -21.80
C PHE A 63 -11.41 -5.23 -20.56
N GLN A 64 -11.44 -6.55 -20.75
CA GLN A 64 -11.13 -7.57 -19.74
C GLN A 64 -10.30 -8.68 -20.37
N ALA A 65 -9.02 -8.41 -20.58
CA ALA A 65 -8.12 -9.38 -21.19
C ALA A 65 -7.65 -10.43 -20.15
N ALA A 66 -7.84 -11.72 -20.45
CA ALA A 66 -7.58 -12.82 -19.52
C ALA A 66 -6.12 -12.90 -19.03
N TRP A 67 -5.16 -12.37 -19.80
CA TRP A 67 -3.74 -12.34 -19.45
C TRP A 67 -3.41 -11.40 -18.29
N VAL A 68 -4.30 -10.46 -17.93
CA VAL A 68 -4.04 -9.48 -16.87
C VAL A 68 -3.90 -10.14 -15.50
N LEU A 69 -4.82 -11.03 -15.14
CA LEU A 69 -4.84 -11.69 -13.83
C LEU A 69 -3.61 -12.59 -13.57
N PRO A 70 -3.16 -13.47 -14.48
CA PRO A 70 -1.94 -14.23 -14.26
C PRO A 70 -0.70 -13.33 -14.16
N LEU A 71 -0.62 -12.23 -14.92
CA LEU A 71 0.50 -11.28 -14.77
C LEU A 71 0.50 -10.58 -13.40
N VAL A 72 -0.65 -10.09 -12.95
CA VAL A 72 -0.79 -9.50 -11.60
C VAL A 72 -0.37 -10.50 -10.53
N THR A 73 -0.76 -11.77 -10.68
CA THR A 73 -0.37 -12.86 -9.77
C THR A 73 1.14 -13.07 -9.79
N ALA A 74 1.72 -13.21 -10.98
CA ALA A 74 3.14 -13.43 -11.18
C ALA A 74 3.97 -12.30 -10.58
N PHE A 75 3.59 -11.04 -10.82
CA PHE A 75 4.29 -9.89 -10.26
C PHE A 75 4.13 -9.75 -8.75
N SER A 76 2.96 -10.11 -8.21
CA SER A 76 2.75 -10.06 -6.75
C SER A 76 3.56 -11.14 -6.01
N ILE A 77 3.60 -12.36 -6.57
CA ILE A 77 4.47 -13.44 -6.07
C ILE A 77 5.94 -13.04 -6.24
N GLY A 78 6.30 -12.52 -7.41
CA GLY A 78 7.65 -12.04 -7.73
C GLY A 78 8.13 -11.00 -6.72
N HIS A 79 7.32 -9.99 -6.40
CA HIS A 79 7.66 -8.99 -5.39
C HIS A 79 7.99 -9.63 -4.04
N PHE A 80 7.12 -10.53 -3.56
CA PHE A 80 7.30 -11.20 -2.27
C PHE A 80 8.59 -12.04 -2.24
N LEU A 81 8.78 -12.89 -3.24
CA LEU A 81 9.95 -13.78 -3.31
C LEU A 81 11.25 -12.99 -3.48
N LEU A 82 11.27 -11.96 -4.32
CA LEU A 82 12.45 -11.12 -4.53
C LEU A 82 12.80 -10.34 -3.25
N ARG A 83 11.79 -9.79 -2.56
CA ARG A 83 12.00 -9.02 -1.33
C ARG A 83 12.62 -9.85 -0.22
N TRP A 84 12.11 -11.07 0.00
CA TRP A 84 12.53 -11.92 1.10
C TRP A 84 13.67 -12.89 0.75
N GLY A 85 13.89 -13.17 -0.53
CA GLY A 85 14.99 -14.01 -1.01
C GLY A 85 16.27 -13.24 -1.32
N PHE A 86 16.17 -12.05 -1.93
CA PHE A 86 17.34 -11.34 -2.48
C PHE A 86 17.47 -9.89 -2.00
N GLY A 87 16.40 -9.32 -1.45
CA GLY A 87 16.39 -7.97 -0.86
C GLY A 87 15.71 -6.91 -1.73
N THR A 88 15.74 -5.67 -1.26
CA THR A 88 14.96 -4.55 -1.84
C THR A 88 15.31 -4.19 -3.29
N PRO A 89 16.59 -4.15 -3.73
CA PRO A 89 16.93 -3.80 -5.11
C PRO A 89 16.31 -4.73 -6.16
N TRP A 90 16.24 -6.03 -5.83
CA TRP A 90 15.74 -7.06 -6.74
C TRP A 90 14.25 -6.95 -7.01
N CYS A 91 13.49 -6.31 -6.11
CA CYS A 91 12.06 -6.06 -6.31
C CYS A 91 11.77 -5.27 -7.59
N LEU A 92 12.72 -4.45 -8.09
CA LEU A 92 12.57 -3.70 -9.34
C LEU A 92 12.20 -4.57 -10.54
N ILE A 93 12.70 -5.81 -10.59
CA ILE A 93 12.40 -6.78 -11.66
C ILE A 93 10.89 -7.05 -11.76
N SER A 94 10.20 -7.03 -10.62
CA SER A 94 8.75 -7.25 -10.55
C SER A 94 7.95 -5.94 -10.51
N ASP A 95 8.44 -4.94 -9.80
CA ASP A 95 7.70 -3.70 -9.53
C ASP A 95 7.60 -2.80 -10.77
N LEU A 96 8.65 -2.73 -11.60
CA LEU A 96 8.63 -1.96 -12.85
C LEU A 96 7.58 -2.48 -13.85
N PRO A 97 7.57 -3.77 -14.23
CA PRO A 97 6.56 -4.28 -15.15
C PRO A 97 5.16 -4.24 -14.52
N PHE A 98 5.03 -4.43 -13.20
CA PHE A 98 3.75 -4.29 -12.53
C PHE A 98 3.22 -2.85 -12.57
N LEU A 99 4.09 -1.86 -12.36
CA LEU A 99 3.76 -0.44 -12.50
C LEU A 99 3.27 -0.14 -13.92
N GLY A 100 3.99 -0.62 -14.94
CA GLY A 100 3.61 -0.46 -16.35
C GLY A 100 2.23 -1.07 -16.64
N LEU A 101 1.96 -2.26 -16.13
CA LEU A 101 0.65 -2.91 -16.26
C LEU A 101 -0.46 -2.11 -15.55
N ALA A 102 -0.22 -1.65 -14.32
CA ALA A 102 -1.20 -0.89 -13.56
C ALA A 102 -1.54 0.44 -14.26
N LEU A 103 -0.54 1.18 -14.74
CA LEU A 103 -0.73 2.41 -15.51
C LEU A 103 -1.48 2.16 -16.82
N TYR A 104 -1.08 1.12 -17.55
CA TYR A 104 -1.76 0.71 -18.78
C TYR A 104 -3.26 0.45 -18.54
N LEU A 105 -3.60 -0.29 -17.48
CA LEU A 105 -5.00 -0.55 -17.12
C LEU A 105 -5.74 0.72 -16.70
N SER A 106 -5.12 1.61 -15.90
CA SER A 106 -5.72 2.88 -15.49
C SER A 106 -6.08 3.76 -16.69
N ILE A 107 -5.21 3.82 -17.71
CA ILE A 107 -5.45 4.58 -18.94
C ILE A 107 -6.50 3.88 -19.80
N ARG A 108 -6.35 2.56 -20.02
CA ARG A 108 -7.25 1.78 -20.88
C ARG A 108 -8.68 1.71 -20.39
N TRP A 109 -8.89 1.74 -19.08
CA TRP A 109 -10.23 1.78 -18.49
C TRP A 109 -10.85 3.19 -18.47
N GLY A 110 -10.10 4.22 -18.86
CA GLY A 110 -10.64 5.56 -19.06
C GLY A 110 -10.87 6.32 -17.75
N LEU A 111 -9.84 6.39 -16.88
CA LEU A 111 -9.86 7.13 -15.61
C LEU A 111 -10.47 8.54 -15.73
N LEU A 112 -10.13 9.29 -16.79
CA LEU A 112 -10.63 10.66 -17.03
C LEU A 112 -12.14 10.68 -17.36
N SER A 113 -12.60 9.76 -18.20
CA SER A 113 -14.01 9.64 -18.58
C SER A 113 -14.89 9.25 -17.39
N SER A 114 -14.31 8.58 -16.39
CA SER A 114 -15.02 8.15 -15.19
C SER A 114 -15.50 9.29 -14.29
N PHE A 115 -14.91 10.49 -14.37
CA PHE A 115 -15.30 11.61 -13.50
C PHE A 115 -16.71 12.16 -13.77
N ARG A 116 -17.34 11.73 -14.86
CA ARG A 116 -18.76 12.02 -15.14
C ARG A 116 -19.72 11.41 -14.11
N ASN A 117 -19.31 10.35 -13.41
CA ASN A 117 -20.10 9.74 -12.35
C ASN A 117 -19.23 9.56 -11.10
N GLN A 118 -19.65 10.17 -9.99
CA GLN A 118 -18.88 10.19 -8.74
C GLN A 118 -18.61 8.78 -8.19
N LEU A 119 -19.57 7.86 -8.26
CA LEU A 119 -19.39 6.48 -7.80
C LEU A 119 -18.38 5.71 -8.67
N LEU A 120 -18.40 5.95 -9.98
CA LEU A 120 -17.43 5.35 -10.89
C LEU A 120 -16.03 5.95 -10.65
N ALA A 121 -15.97 7.27 -10.40
CA ALA A 121 -14.73 7.99 -10.12
C ALA A 121 -14.05 7.48 -8.85
N MET A 122 -14.80 7.26 -7.75
CA MET A 122 -14.24 6.68 -6.52
C MET A 122 -13.53 5.36 -6.78
N LEU A 123 -14.11 4.48 -7.59
CA LEU A 123 -13.51 3.19 -7.92
C LEU A 123 -12.25 3.34 -8.77
N HIS A 124 -12.28 4.21 -9.78
CA HIS A 124 -11.11 4.44 -10.63
C HIS A 124 -9.97 5.14 -9.88
N VAL A 125 -10.29 6.10 -9.00
CA VAL A 125 -9.31 6.75 -8.13
C VAL A 125 -8.74 5.75 -7.12
N GLY A 126 -9.57 4.87 -6.55
CA GLY A 126 -9.11 3.76 -5.72
C GLY A 126 -8.08 2.90 -6.45
N PHE A 127 -8.37 2.49 -7.69
CA PHE A 127 -7.41 1.75 -8.51
C PHE A 127 -6.17 2.58 -8.89
N ALA A 128 -6.31 3.89 -9.14
CA ALA A 128 -5.19 4.77 -9.49
C ALA A 128 -4.16 4.92 -8.36
N TRP A 129 -4.51 4.61 -7.11
CA TRP A 129 -3.52 4.52 -6.04
C TRP A 129 -2.55 3.33 -6.18
N LEU A 130 -2.91 2.27 -6.91
CA LEU A 130 -2.02 1.14 -7.15
C LEU A 130 -0.76 1.53 -7.92
N PRO A 131 -0.82 2.18 -9.11
CA PRO A 131 0.38 2.64 -9.79
C PRO A 131 1.15 3.70 -8.97
N VAL A 132 0.47 4.53 -8.17
CA VAL A 132 1.17 5.45 -7.24
C VAL A 132 1.97 4.68 -6.19
N ALA A 133 1.39 3.65 -5.58
CA ALA A 133 2.09 2.81 -4.61
C ALA A 133 3.27 2.07 -5.25
N LEU A 134 3.07 1.49 -6.44
CA LEU A 134 4.14 0.80 -7.18
C LEU A 134 5.26 1.75 -7.62
N ALA A 135 4.94 2.99 -8.01
CA ALA A 135 5.94 4.01 -8.30
C ALA A 135 6.79 4.34 -7.07
N LEU A 136 6.17 4.40 -5.88
CA LEU A 136 6.91 4.58 -4.63
C LEU A 136 7.78 3.35 -4.27
N TYR A 137 7.33 2.13 -4.58
CA TYR A 137 8.16 0.92 -4.44
C TYR A 137 9.37 0.94 -5.39
N VAL A 138 9.17 1.31 -6.66
CA VAL A 138 10.25 1.50 -7.64
C VAL A 138 11.22 2.59 -7.18
N ALA A 139 10.71 3.73 -6.72
CA ALA A 139 11.53 4.82 -6.20
C ALA A 139 12.33 4.43 -4.95
N ARG A 140 11.90 3.41 -4.20
CA ARG A 140 12.67 2.83 -3.09
C ARG A 140 13.76 1.88 -3.57
N GLY A 141 13.46 1.08 -4.60
CA GLY A 141 14.40 0.12 -5.18
C GLY A 141 15.58 0.78 -5.89
N LEU A 142 15.34 1.87 -6.63
CA LEU A 142 16.36 2.54 -7.45
C LEU A 142 17.58 3.03 -6.65
N PRO A 143 17.44 3.85 -5.59
CA PRO A 143 18.59 4.29 -4.81
C PRO A 143 19.24 3.16 -4.01
N SER A 144 18.45 2.18 -3.58
CA SER A 144 18.98 0.98 -2.91
C SER A 144 19.89 0.17 -3.84
N ALA A 145 19.59 0.13 -5.14
CA ALA A 145 20.43 -0.51 -6.16
C ALA A 145 21.71 0.28 -6.46
N LEU A 146 21.65 1.61 -6.32
CA LEU A 146 22.77 2.53 -6.57
C LEU A 146 23.63 2.80 -5.32
N GLY A 147 23.34 2.15 -4.18
CA GLY A 147 24.08 2.33 -2.92
C GLY A 147 23.84 3.67 -2.22
N GLY A 148 22.80 4.42 -2.60
CA GLY A 148 22.48 5.72 -2.01
C GLY A 148 21.77 5.60 -0.65
N PRO A 149 21.97 6.56 0.29
CA PRO A 149 21.36 6.54 1.63
C PRO A 149 19.85 6.90 1.63
N PHE A 150 19.15 6.77 0.51
CA PHE A 150 17.78 7.22 0.37
C PHE A 150 16.78 6.14 0.81
N SER A 151 16.04 6.44 1.89
CA SER A 151 15.00 5.56 2.41
C SER A 151 13.64 6.25 2.37
N LEU A 152 12.70 5.66 1.63
CA LEU A 152 11.29 6.04 1.61
C LEU A 152 10.49 5.48 2.81
N GLY A 153 11.16 4.85 3.78
CA GLY A 153 10.53 4.29 4.97
C GLY A 153 9.37 3.35 4.63
N PHE A 154 8.20 3.63 5.22
CA PHE A 154 6.94 2.92 4.97
C PHE A 154 6.02 3.66 3.99
N ALA A 155 6.48 4.71 3.30
CA ALA A 155 5.63 5.49 2.37
C ALA A 155 4.92 4.62 1.31
N PRO A 156 5.59 3.66 0.63
CA PRO A 156 4.94 2.81 -0.36
C PRO A 156 3.83 1.92 0.25
N LEU A 157 4.03 1.49 1.50
CA LEU A 157 3.07 0.65 2.21
C LEU A 157 1.79 1.42 2.57
N HIS A 158 1.91 2.69 2.97
CA HIS A 158 0.74 3.52 3.26
C HIS A 158 -0.04 3.87 2.00
N ALA A 159 0.63 4.12 0.88
CA ALA A 159 -0.03 4.31 -0.41
C ALA A 159 -0.81 3.07 -0.84
N LEU A 160 -0.23 1.88 -0.64
CA LEU A 160 -0.87 0.61 -0.98
C LEU A 160 -2.04 0.28 -0.02
N GLY A 161 -1.83 0.42 1.29
CA GLY A 161 -2.82 0.08 2.30
C GLY A 161 -3.98 1.07 2.34
N ILE A 162 -3.68 2.34 2.60
CA ILE A 162 -4.71 3.38 2.79
C ILE A 162 -5.23 3.86 1.44
N GLY A 163 -4.33 4.16 0.51
CA GLY A 163 -4.71 4.66 -0.81
C GLY A 163 -5.42 3.60 -1.65
N PHE A 164 -4.77 2.46 -1.91
CA PHE A 164 -5.36 1.46 -2.82
C PHE A 164 -6.42 0.59 -2.13
N LEU A 165 -6.06 -0.13 -1.05
CA LEU A 165 -6.97 -1.11 -0.45
C LEU A 165 -8.17 -0.44 0.22
N THR A 166 -7.95 0.56 1.09
CA THR A 166 -9.04 1.20 1.82
C THR A 166 -9.95 2.02 0.90
N SER A 167 -9.42 2.82 -0.03
CA SER A 167 -10.27 3.59 -0.95
C SER A 167 -11.08 2.68 -1.88
N THR A 168 -10.51 1.58 -2.36
CA THR A 168 -11.26 0.61 -3.18
C THR A 168 -12.36 -0.07 -2.37
N LEU A 169 -12.07 -0.46 -1.12
CA LEU A 169 -13.05 -1.06 -0.22
C LEU A 169 -14.19 -0.09 0.07
N LEU A 170 -13.89 1.18 0.37
CA LEU A 170 -14.91 2.21 0.62
C LEU A 170 -15.78 2.42 -0.61
N ALA A 171 -15.18 2.56 -1.80
CA ALA A 171 -15.92 2.73 -3.05
C ALA A 171 -16.91 1.58 -3.30
N MET A 172 -16.50 0.35 -2.95
CA MET A 172 -17.36 -0.83 -3.06
C MET A 172 -18.47 -0.87 -2.02
N ALA A 173 -18.13 -0.62 -0.76
CA ALA A 173 -19.10 -0.61 0.33
C ALA A 173 -20.21 0.43 0.06
N THR A 174 -19.84 1.66 -0.31
CA THR A 174 -20.80 2.72 -0.65
C THR A 174 -21.74 2.28 -1.78
N ARG A 175 -21.22 1.62 -2.81
CA ARG A 175 -22.03 1.17 -3.94
C ARG A 175 -23.00 0.06 -3.56
N VAL A 176 -22.57 -0.93 -2.78
CA VAL A 176 -23.43 -2.04 -2.34
C VAL A 176 -24.53 -1.52 -1.44
N SER A 177 -24.21 -0.61 -0.51
CA SER A 177 -25.20 0.03 0.35
C SER A 177 -26.26 0.79 -0.46
N LEU A 178 -25.86 1.58 -1.45
CA LEU A 178 -26.82 2.30 -2.31
C LEU A 178 -27.66 1.34 -3.16
N GLY A 179 -27.06 0.27 -3.68
CA GLY A 179 -27.72 -0.73 -4.52
C GLY A 179 -28.85 -1.49 -3.82
N HIS A 180 -28.70 -1.79 -2.53
CA HIS A 180 -29.75 -2.46 -1.74
C HIS A 180 -30.74 -1.49 -1.07
N SER A 181 -30.38 -0.21 -0.93
CA SER A 181 -31.26 0.80 -0.32
C SER A 181 -32.29 1.41 -1.27
N GLY A 182 -32.27 1.04 -2.57
CA GLY A 182 -33.14 1.61 -3.59
C GLY A 182 -32.93 3.12 -3.85
N ARG A 183 -31.86 3.71 -3.29
CA ARG A 183 -31.51 5.13 -3.46
C ARG A 183 -30.95 5.36 -4.86
N PRO A 184 -31.13 6.56 -5.45
CA PRO A 184 -30.46 6.91 -6.70
C PRO A 184 -28.94 6.68 -6.56
N LEU A 185 -28.30 6.17 -7.61
CA LEU A 185 -26.85 5.91 -7.65
C LEU A 185 -26.05 7.22 -7.80
N GLU A 186 -26.30 8.13 -6.88
CA GLU A 186 -25.56 9.37 -6.70
C GLU A 186 -24.79 9.25 -5.39
N ALA A 187 -23.48 9.54 -5.43
CA ALA A 187 -22.72 9.58 -4.21
C ALA A 187 -23.22 10.76 -3.38
N ASP A 188 -23.77 10.48 -2.19
CA ASP A 188 -24.10 11.54 -1.25
C ASP A 188 -22.82 12.32 -0.89
N ARG A 189 -22.96 13.63 -0.62
CA ARG A 189 -21.83 14.53 -0.33
C ARG A 189 -20.96 13.98 0.80
N VAL A 190 -21.56 13.33 1.79
CA VAL A 190 -20.85 12.69 2.91
C VAL A 190 -19.92 11.59 2.42
N ALA A 191 -20.37 10.71 1.53
CA ALA A 191 -19.55 9.64 0.99
C ALA A 191 -18.39 10.19 0.14
N TRP A 192 -18.67 11.24 -0.64
CA TRP A 192 -17.64 11.92 -1.45
C TRP A 192 -16.55 12.57 -0.60
N TRP A 193 -16.92 13.32 0.44
CA TRP A 193 -15.95 13.91 1.36
C TRP A 193 -15.18 12.87 2.17
N THR A 194 -15.85 11.81 2.62
CA THR A 194 -15.18 10.70 3.33
C THR A 194 -14.13 10.05 2.44
N PHE A 195 -14.45 9.82 1.16
CA PHE A 195 -13.50 9.26 0.21
C PHE A 195 -12.25 10.14 0.03
N TRP A 196 -12.43 11.45 -0.15
CA TRP A 196 -11.31 12.39 -0.22
C TRP A 196 -10.54 12.50 1.09
N GLY A 197 -11.22 12.40 2.24
CA GLY A 197 -10.59 12.33 3.56
C GLY A 197 -9.61 11.16 3.67
N ILE A 198 -9.98 9.98 3.16
CA ILE A 198 -9.07 8.81 3.11
C ILE A 198 -7.86 9.11 2.22
N GLY A 199 -8.08 9.72 1.04
CA GLY A 199 -6.99 10.16 0.17
C GLY A 199 -6.06 11.14 0.87
N ALA A 200 -6.59 12.12 1.61
CA ALA A 200 -5.80 13.07 2.39
C ALA A 200 -5.00 12.37 3.49
N VAL A 201 -5.58 11.42 4.22
CA VAL A 201 -4.87 10.60 5.22
C VAL A 201 -3.74 9.81 4.56
N ALA A 202 -3.96 9.22 3.38
CA ALA A 202 -2.92 8.52 2.64
C ALA A 202 -1.75 9.45 2.30
N VAL A 203 -2.03 10.65 1.76
CA VAL A 203 -1.01 11.66 1.45
C VAL A 203 -0.26 12.10 2.72
N LEU A 204 -0.98 12.45 3.79
CA LEU A 204 -0.37 12.84 5.06
C LEU A 204 0.55 11.74 5.62
N ARG A 205 0.12 10.47 5.52
CA ARG A 205 0.94 9.33 5.95
C ARG A 205 2.18 9.13 5.09
N ILE A 206 2.04 9.26 3.76
CA ILE A 206 3.17 9.22 2.82
C ILE A 206 4.17 10.32 3.17
N CYS A 207 3.70 11.56 3.29
CA CYS A 207 4.50 12.72 3.69
C CYS A 207 5.20 12.52 5.04
N SER A 208 4.49 11.96 6.04
CA SER A 208 5.06 11.69 7.35
C SER A 208 6.15 10.61 7.34
N ALA A 209 6.08 9.69 6.38
CA ALA A 209 7.05 8.61 6.23
C ALA A 209 8.30 9.05 5.46
N LEU A 210 8.34 10.27 4.91
CA LEU A 210 9.52 10.85 4.26
C LEU A 210 10.44 11.46 5.33
N PRO A 211 11.60 10.86 5.64
CA PRO A 211 12.45 11.34 6.72
C PRO A 211 12.79 12.82 6.56
N TRP A 212 13.16 13.25 5.35
CA TRP A 212 13.59 14.61 5.04
C TRP A 212 12.49 15.69 5.10
N LEU A 213 11.21 15.31 5.05
CA LEU A 213 10.12 16.29 5.09
C LEU A 213 9.84 16.78 6.52
N LEU A 214 10.05 15.90 7.52
CA LEU A 214 9.87 16.21 8.94
C LEU A 214 11.20 16.44 9.67
N THR A 215 12.32 15.92 9.18
CA THR A 215 13.66 16.26 9.66
C THR A 215 14.23 17.47 8.91
N ARG A 216 13.50 18.59 8.87
CA ARG A 216 14.22 19.85 9.09
C ARG A 216 14.75 19.73 10.51
N PRO A 217 16.05 19.91 10.78
CA PRO A 217 16.51 19.96 12.14
C PRO A 217 15.77 21.13 12.78
N LEU A 218 14.75 20.84 13.59
CA LEU A 218 14.47 21.65 14.76
C LEU A 218 15.77 21.57 15.53
N ASN A 219 16.62 22.56 15.27
CA ASN A 219 17.89 22.82 15.89
C ASN A 219 17.59 23.18 17.35
N ILE A 220 17.10 22.21 18.13
CA ILE A 220 17.17 22.20 19.57
C ILE A 220 18.64 21.92 19.86
N ARG A 221 19.48 22.95 19.63
CA ARG A 221 20.84 22.96 20.15
C ARG A 221 20.72 22.85 21.65
N HIS A 222 21.20 21.71 22.16
CA HIS A 222 21.74 21.51 23.49
C HIS A 222 21.36 22.53 24.56
N GLY A 223 20.33 22.17 25.33
CA GLY A 223 20.25 22.51 26.75
C GLY A 223 20.75 21.36 27.64
N VAL A 224 21.67 20.52 27.16
CA VAL A 224 22.47 19.67 28.07
C VAL A 224 23.58 20.57 28.61
N ALA A 225 23.20 21.45 29.54
CA ALA A 225 24.14 22.05 30.46
C ALA A 225 24.89 20.91 31.16
N GLY A 226 26.20 21.07 31.31
CA GLY A 226 27.08 20.09 31.95
C GLY A 226 26.59 19.67 33.33
N GLY A 227 25.84 18.58 33.37
CA GLY A 227 25.47 17.85 34.58
C GLY A 227 26.50 16.77 34.82
N ARG A 228 27.48 17.10 35.65
CA ARG A 228 28.44 16.19 36.29
C ARG A 228 27.73 14.86 36.65
N VAL A 229 28.13 13.74 36.06
CA VAL A 229 27.68 12.40 36.50
C VAL A 229 28.14 12.23 37.95
N PRO A 230 27.26 12.13 38.96
CA PRO A 230 27.72 11.79 40.29
C PRO A 230 28.11 10.32 40.28
N LYS A 231 29.40 10.05 40.45
CA LYS A 231 29.93 8.73 40.83
C LYS A 231 29.29 8.34 42.16
N ILE A 232 28.20 7.58 42.12
CA ILE A 232 27.69 6.83 43.28
C ILE A 232 27.72 5.34 42.90
N ALA A 233 28.94 4.86 42.68
CA ALA A 233 29.27 3.44 42.59
C ALA A 233 30.71 3.33 43.13
N GLY A 234 30.85 3.25 44.45
CA GLY A 234 32.17 3.22 45.10
C GLY A 234 32.18 2.92 46.59
N ASP A 235 31.15 3.31 47.36
CA ASP A 235 31.23 3.23 48.83
C ASP A 235 30.23 2.29 49.52
N LEU A 236 29.55 1.39 48.79
CA LEU A 236 28.72 0.34 49.41
C LEU A 236 29.42 -1.01 49.60
N VAL A 237 30.73 -1.12 49.30
CA VAL A 237 31.52 -2.36 49.45
C VAL A 237 32.56 -2.26 50.58
N ARG A 238 32.69 -1.09 51.24
CA ARG A 238 33.66 -0.88 52.35
C ARG A 238 33.09 -0.96 53.77
N HIS A 239 31.82 -1.34 53.93
CA HIS A 239 31.19 -1.53 55.25
C HIS A 239 30.68 -2.94 55.54
N LEU A 240 31.10 -3.94 54.74
CA LEU A 240 30.85 -5.37 55.02
C LEU A 240 32.10 -6.22 54.77
N ALA A 241 33.24 -5.78 55.32
CA ALA A 241 34.44 -6.57 55.52
C ALA A 241 35.04 -6.24 56.88
#